data_AF-A0A7K8QWQ6-F1
#
_entry.id   AF-A0A7K8QWQ6-F1
#
_cell.length_a   1.000
_cell.length_b   1.000
_cell.length_c   1.000
_cell.angle_alpha   90.00
_cell.angle_beta   90.00
_cell.angle_gamma   90.00
#
_symmetry.space_group_name_H-M   'P 1'
#
loop_
_entity.id
_entity.type
_entity.pdbx_description
1 polymer ?
#
loop_
_entity_poly.entity_id
_entity_poly.type
_entity_poly.pdbx_seq_one_letter_code
_entity_poly.pdbx_strand_id
1 'polypeptide(L)'
;LCRWFHPNISGIEAEKLLLTRGVHGSFLARPSKSNPGDFTLSVRRNDEVTHIKIQNTGDYYDLYGGEKFATLAELVQYYTEQQGLLREKNSNVIELKYPLNCQDPTSERWYHGHLTGKEAEKLLTEKGKPGSFLVRESQSKPGDFVLSVLTNEDKMETGDRKPHVTHVMIHYQLDGKYDVGGGERFDTLTDLVEHYKKNPMVEKSGAVVHLKQPFNATRINAANIENRVKELNKMADHSEKAKQGFWEEFEMLQQQECKLLYPRKEGQRPENKAKNRYKNILPFDTTRVALRDVDESVPGSDYINANYIKSIPEDGRSSEHCKVYIATQGCLQTTVNDFWAMVYQENTHVIVMTTKEVERGRVSTCRALEESLCVSQQAGSGVERGEKVIIPLFLCHLNVFHEEWVVVAREYSEIPGRTAFPSRQEIIRVFFFSLPSAGIGRTGTIIVIDILVDIIHRQGLDCDIDIPKTIQMVRRQRSGMVQTEAQYKFVYMAVQQFIEAEQKRLEEEQRNKRKERDYLNIGYPPMEKGRAKGQPPSPRTQSVVDDESASVYENLNIKSPKVSGMSNSGR
;
A
#
# COMPACT_ATOMS: atom_id res chain seq x y z
N LEU A 1 12.85 -5.76 -17.42
CA LEU A 1 12.62 -6.68 -16.27
C LEU A 1 13.91 -6.76 -15.47
N CYS A 2 13.85 -6.79 -14.13
CA CYS A 2 15.04 -6.90 -13.27
C CYS A 2 15.64 -8.32 -13.29
N ARG A 3 15.92 -8.87 -14.48
CA ARG A 3 16.37 -10.26 -14.64
C ARG A 3 17.72 -10.55 -13.97
N TRP A 4 18.50 -9.52 -13.65
CA TRP A 4 19.73 -9.63 -12.86
C TRP A 4 19.51 -9.92 -11.37
N PHE A 5 18.26 -9.90 -10.89
CA PHE A 5 17.93 -10.25 -9.51
C PHE A 5 17.61 -11.75 -9.40
N HIS A 6 18.29 -12.45 -8.49
CA HIS A 6 18.12 -13.88 -8.26
C HIS A 6 17.55 -14.11 -6.87
N PRO A 7 16.26 -14.47 -6.76
CA PRO A 7 15.58 -14.55 -5.46
C PRO A 7 16.14 -15.66 -4.57
N ASN A 8 16.56 -16.78 -5.16
CA ASN A 8 16.72 -18.06 -4.44
C ASN A 8 18.15 -18.60 -4.34
N ILE A 9 19.15 -17.81 -4.68
CA ILE A 9 20.55 -18.27 -4.69
C ILE A 9 21.36 -17.77 -3.48
N SER A 10 22.28 -18.61 -3.01
CA SER A 10 23.31 -18.28 -2.02
C SER A 10 24.50 -17.54 -2.62
N GLY A 11 25.41 -17.08 -1.75
CA GLY A 11 26.69 -16.51 -2.20
C GLY A 11 27.53 -17.51 -3.00
N ILE A 12 27.60 -18.75 -2.53
CA ILE A 12 28.37 -19.83 -3.19
C ILE A 12 27.75 -20.16 -4.56
N GLU A 13 26.43 -20.27 -4.64
CA GLU A 13 25.73 -20.51 -5.92
C GLU A 13 25.91 -19.32 -6.89
N ALA A 14 25.86 -18.08 -6.38
CA ALA A 14 26.13 -16.88 -7.17
C ALA A 14 27.56 -16.83 -7.73
N GLU A 15 28.55 -17.17 -6.90
CA GLU A 15 29.95 -17.24 -7.30
C GLU A 15 30.16 -18.28 -8.40
N LYS A 16 29.63 -19.49 -8.20
CA LYS A 16 29.65 -20.54 -9.22
C LYS A 16 29.01 -20.08 -10.53
N LEU A 17 27.84 -19.45 -10.48
CA LEU A 17 27.14 -18.94 -11.67
C LEU A 17 27.95 -17.87 -12.40
N LEU A 18 28.53 -16.92 -11.67
CA LEU A 18 29.33 -15.84 -12.22
C LEU A 18 30.63 -16.34 -12.86
N LEU A 19 31.32 -17.30 -12.22
CA LEU A 19 32.55 -17.89 -12.74
C LEU A 19 32.31 -18.81 -13.95
N THR A 20 31.21 -19.56 -13.96
CA THR A 20 30.90 -20.51 -15.04
C THR A 20 30.23 -19.88 -16.26
N ARG A 21 29.38 -18.87 -16.06
CA ARG A 21 28.54 -18.28 -17.13
C ARG A 21 28.79 -16.78 -17.37
N GLY A 22 29.36 -16.09 -16.39
CA GLY A 22 29.67 -14.67 -16.50
C GLY A 22 31.02 -14.41 -17.16
N VAL A 23 31.33 -13.13 -17.37
CA VAL A 23 32.64 -12.61 -17.78
C VAL A 23 33.06 -11.49 -16.83
N HIS A 24 34.25 -10.92 -16.99
CA HIS A 24 34.64 -9.73 -16.22
C HIS A 24 33.58 -8.62 -16.35
N GLY A 25 33.14 -8.07 -15.22
CA GLY A 25 32.07 -7.07 -15.13
C GLY A 25 30.65 -7.66 -15.13
N SER A 26 30.50 -9.00 -15.15
CA SER A 26 29.20 -9.63 -14.93
C SER A 26 28.73 -9.46 -13.49
N PHE A 27 27.45 -9.20 -13.29
CA PHE A 27 26.90 -9.00 -11.95
C PHE A 27 25.49 -9.58 -11.79
N LEU A 28 25.12 -9.86 -10.55
CA LEU A 28 23.76 -10.19 -10.14
C LEU A 28 23.47 -9.66 -8.75
N ALA A 29 22.21 -9.41 -8.43
CA ALA A 29 21.77 -9.09 -7.08
C ALA A 29 20.97 -10.26 -6.50
N ARG A 30 21.04 -10.44 -5.18
CA ARG A 30 20.32 -11.50 -4.46
C ARG A 30 20.02 -11.08 -3.02
N PRO A 31 19.04 -11.70 -2.35
CA PRO A 31 18.86 -11.53 -0.91
C PRO A 31 20.11 -11.95 -0.11
N SER A 32 20.33 -11.30 1.01
CA SER A 32 21.39 -11.64 1.96
C SER A 32 20.95 -12.83 2.83
N LYS A 33 21.75 -13.90 2.84
CA LYS A 33 21.53 -15.03 3.77
C LYS A 33 22.06 -14.76 5.18
N SER A 34 23.06 -13.88 5.32
CA SER A 34 23.67 -13.58 6.62
C SER A 34 22.87 -12.57 7.43
N ASN A 35 22.19 -11.64 6.75
CA ASN A 35 21.38 -10.58 7.37
C ASN A 35 20.01 -10.57 6.68
N PRO A 36 18.97 -11.22 7.25
CA PRO A 36 17.62 -11.17 6.70
C PRO A 36 17.14 -9.71 6.54
N GLY A 37 16.53 -9.40 5.38
CA GLY A 37 16.09 -8.04 5.01
C GLY A 37 17.10 -7.23 4.19
N ASP A 38 18.40 -7.58 4.24
CA ASP A 38 19.44 -6.98 3.40
C ASP A 38 19.59 -7.71 2.05
N PHE A 39 20.30 -7.08 1.12
CA PHE A 39 20.64 -7.64 -0.18
C PHE A 39 22.15 -7.72 -0.39
N THR A 40 22.57 -8.43 -1.44
CA THR A 40 23.97 -8.54 -1.83
C THR A 40 24.11 -8.44 -3.34
N LEU A 41 24.94 -7.51 -3.79
CA LEU A 41 25.38 -7.39 -5.18
C LEU A 41 26.64 -8.23 -5.36
N SER A 42 26.57 -9.27 -6.19
CA SER A 42 27.69 -10.15 -6.51
C SER A 42 28.23 -9.78 -7.89
N VAL A 43 29.53 -9.48 -7.97
CA VAL A 43 30.16 -8.96 -9.19
C VAL A 43 31.41 -9.77 -9.51
N ARG A 44 31.51 -10.27 -10.74
CA ARG A 44 32.72 -10.93 -11.25
C ARG A 44 33.72 -9.88 -11.71
N ARG A 45 34.94 -10.00 -11.22
CA ARG A 45 36.09 -9.25 -11.70
C ARG A 45 37.21 -10.23 -12.06
N ASN A 46 37.55 -10.29 -13.33
CA ASN A 46 38.54 -11.24 -13.83
C ASN A 46 38.09 -12.66 -13.44
N ASP A 47 38.88 -13.34 -12.62
CA ASP A 47 38.63 -14.71 -12.16
C ASP A 47 38.16 -14.79 -10.70
N GLU A 48 37.78 -13.65 -10.11
CA GLU A 48 37.26 -13.56 -8.74
C GLU A 48 35.85 -12.96 -8.70
N VAL A 49 35.12 -13.25 -7.62
CA VAL A 49 33.79 -12.69 -7.36
C VAL A 49 33.81 -11.90 -6.06
N THR A 50 33.43 -10.62 -6.15
CA THR A 50 33.25 -9.75 -4.98
C THR A 50 31.78 -9.70 -4.60
N HIS A 51 31.49 -9.79 -3.30
CA HIS A 51 30.14 -9.61 -2.75
C HIS A 51 30.03 -8.29 -1.98
N ILE A 52 29.09 -7.44 -2.39
CA ILE A 52 28.89 -6.10 -1.83
C ILE A 52 27.54 -6.08 -1.13
N LYS A 53 27.53 -5.79 0.16
CA LYS A 53 26.30 -5.72 0.96
C LYS A 53 25.50 -4.46 0.60
N ILE A 54 24.20 -4.64 0.42
CA ILE A 54 23.24 -3.56 0.27
C ILE A 54 22.34 -3.59 1.49
N GLN A 55 22.32 -2.52 2.28
CA GLN A 55 21.42 -2.41 3.42
C GLN A 55 20.08 -1.82 2.97
N ASN A 56 18.99 -2.35 3.52
CA ASN A 56 17.67 -1.76 3.40
C ASN A 56 17.19 -1.37 4.79
N THR A 57 17.12 -0.07 5.07
CA THR A 57 16.72 0.43 6.40
C THR A 57 15.21 0.58 6.56
N GLY A 58 14.42 0.29 5.52
CA GLY A 58 13.00 0.64 5.45
C GLY A 58 12.72 2.05 4.95
N ASP A 59 13.75 2.90 4.79
CA ASP A 59 13.63 4.23 4.20
C ASP A 59 14.31 4.35 2.83
N TYR A 60 15.36 3.56 2.60
CA TYR A 60 16.16 3.56 1.37
C TYR A 60 17.08 2.33 1.30
N TYR A 61 17.63 2.11 0.12
CA TYR A 61 18.71 1.15 -0.15
C TYR A 61 20.05 1.87 -0.17
N ASP A 62 21.06 1.36 0.53
CA ASP A 62 22.43 1.90 0.46
C ASP A 62 23.51 0.82 0.31
N LEU A 63 24.62 1.21 -0.30
CA LEU A 63 25.82 0.38 -0.45
C LEU A 63 26.84 0.77 0.62
N TYR A 64 26.71 0.21 1.82
CA TYR A 64 27.68 0.29 2.92
C TYR A 64 28.33 1.68 3.10
N GLY A 65 27.48 2.71 3.28
CA GLY A 65 27.91 4.11 3.46
C GLY A 65 28.07 4.93 2.18
N GLY A 66 27.72 4.37 1.02
CA GLY A 66 27.67 5.06 -0.26
C GLY A 66 26.40 5.90 -0.47
N GLU A 67 26.03 6.03 -1.73
CA GLU A 67 24.81 6.74 -2.15
C GLU A 67 23.55 5.97 -1.75
N LYS A 68 22.43 6.69 -1.60
CA LYS A 68 21.13 6.15 -1.14
C LYS A 68 20.10 6.18 -2.26
N PHE A 69 19.34 5.10 -2.43
CA PHE A 69 18.42 4.89 -3.55
C PHE A 69 17.03 4.47 -3.09
N ALA A 70 16.01 4.75 -3.90
CA ALA A 70 14.63 4.37 -3.59
C ALA A 70 14.34 2.89 -3.91
N THR A 71 15.04 2.31 -4.87
CA THR A 71 14.85 0.92 -5.29
C THR A 71 16.19 0.26 -5.65
N LEU A 72 16.24 -1.08 -5.62
CA LEU A 72 17.38 -1.84 -6.14
C LEU A 72 17.60 -1.59 -7.64
N ALA A 73 16.51 -1.40 -8.39
CA ALA A 73 16.57 -1.11 -9.83
C ALA A 73 17.29 0.21 -10.12
N GLU A 74 16.96 1.26 -9.38
CA GLU A 74 17.63 2.56 -9.50
C GLU A 74 19.10 2.52 -9.07
N LEU A 75 19.41 1.77 -8.01
CA LEU A 75 20.78 1.55 -7.56
C LEU A 75 21.61 0.89 -8.65
N VAL A 76 21.12 -0.21 -9.23
CA VAL A 76 21.81 -0.91 -10.32
C VAL A 76 21.96 -0.01 -11.53
N GLN A 77 20.88 0.67 -11.95
CA GLN A 77 20.93 1.60 -13.08
C GLN A 77 22.01 2.68 -12.89
N TYR A 78 22.06 3.31 -11.72
CA TYR A 78 23.01 4.37 -11.41
C TYR A 78 24.47 3.90 -11.56
N TYR A 79 24.83 2.75 -10.98
CA TYR A 79 26.20 2.24 -11.03
C TYR A 79 26.55 1.56 -12.37
N THR A 80 25.57 1.15 -13.15
CA THR A 80 25.78 0.71 -14.54
C THR A 80 26.03 1.89 -15.48
N GLU A 81 25.34 3.02 -15.29
CA GLU A 81 25.51 4.22 -16.13
C GLU A 81 26.75 5.05 -15.73
N GLN A 82 27.08 5.11 -14.44
CA GLN A 82 28.20 5.91 -13.91
C GLN A 82 29.39 5.02 -13.52
N GLN A 83 30.08 4.50 -14.53
CA GLN A 83 31.28 3.67 -14.36
C GLN A 83 32.36 4.43 -13.58
N GLY A 84 33.10 3.74 -12.70
CA GLY A 84 34.20 4.33 -11.92
C GLY A 84 33.85 4.84 -10.51
N LEU A 85 32.56 4.87 -10.16
CA LEU A 85 32.10 5.33 -8.83
C LEU A 85 32.08 4.22 -7.77
N LEU A 86 31.78 2.99 -8.15
CA LEU A 86 31.75 1.87 -7.21
C LEU A 86 33.18 1.38 -6.97
N ARG A 87 33.62 1.42 -5.72
CA ARG A 87 35.01 1.09 -5.34
C ARG A 87 35.06 0.16 -4.12
N GLU A 88 36.06 -0.69 -4.10
CA GLU A 88 36.42 -1.49 -2.91
C GLU A 88 37.17 -0.64 -1.87
N LYS A 89 37.37 -1.22 -0.67
CA LYS A 89 38.18 -0.60 0.40
C LYS A 89 39.63 -0.30 -0.01
N ASN A 90 40.16 -1.06 -0.97
CA ASN A 90 41.49 -0.85 -1.56
C ASN A 90 41.48 0.17 -2.72
N SER A 91 40.37 0.89 -2.94
CA SER A 91 40.14 1.86 -4.02
C SER A 91 40.05 1.30 -5.44
N ASN A 92 40.06 -0.02 -5.63
CA ASN A 92 39.86 -0.66 -6.92
C ASN A 92 38.42 -0.42 -7.42
N VAL A 93 38.29 -0.07 -8.70
CA VAL A 93 37.00 0.16 -9.34
C VAL A 93 36.28 -1.18 -9.56
N ILE A 94 34.99 -1.19 -9.28
CA ILE A 94 34.08 -2.29 -9.59
C ILE A 94 33.15 -1.82 -10.70
N GLU A 95 33.16 -2.52 -11.83
CA GLU A 95 32.37 -2.18 -13.00
C GLU A 95 31.17 -3.10 -13.12
N LEU A 96 29.97 -2.51 -13.22
CA LEU A 96 28.74 -3.25 -13.50
C LEU A 96 28.46 -3.16 -15.00
N LYS A 97 28.89 -4.18 -15.76
CA LYS A 97 28.79 -4.19 -17.23
C LYS A 97 27.69 -5.11 -17.74
N TYR A 98 27.69 -6.36 -17.29
CA TYR A 98 26.85 -7.40 -17.89
C TYR A 98 25.91 -8.03 -16.85
N PRO A 99 24.61 -7.71 -16.84
CA PRO A 99 23.68 -8.37 -15.94
C PRO A 99 23.63 -9.89 -16.23
N LEU A 100 23.94 -10.72 -15.24
CA LEU A 100 23.78 -12.16 -15.33
C LEU A 100 22.33 -12.50 -15.00
N ASN A 101 21.55 -12.80 -16.04
CA ASN A 101 20.10 -13.00 -15.89
C ASN A 101 19.76 -14.32 -15.16
N CYS A 102 18.76 -14.25 -14.28
CA CYS A 102 18.11 -15.37 -13.63
C CYS A 102 17.45 -16.26 -14.69
N GLN A 103 17.55 -17.57 -14.49
CA GLN A 103 16.94 -18.56 -15.38
C GLN A 103 15.44 -18.74 -15.12
N ASP A 104 14.89 -18.08 -14.09
CA ASP A 104 13.45 -18.01 -13.89
C ASP A 104 12.82 -17.42 -15.16
N PRO A 105 11.90 -18.16 -15.82
CA PRO A 105 11.55 -17.90 -17.21
C PRO A 105 10.77 -16.60 -17.39
N THR A 106 10.18 -16.07 -16.31
CA THR A 106 9.40 -14.83 -16.32
C THR A 106 9.12 -14.31 -14.90
N SER A 107 8.85 -13.01 -14.78
CA SER A 107 8.43 -12.32 -13.55
C SER A 107 6.98 -11.84 -13.61
N GLU A 108 6.19 -12.39 -14.53
CA GLU A 108 4.81 -11.97 -14.75
C GLU A 108 3.88 -12.52 -13.65
N ARG A 109 2.83 -11.75 -13.27
CA ARG A 109 1.92 -12.11 -12.16
C ARG A 109 1.12 -13.39 -12.41
N TRP A 110 1.01 -13.83 -13.66
CA TRP A 110 0.41 -15.10 -14.01
C TRP A 110 1.37 -16.27 -13.82
N TYR A 111 2.64 -16.06 -13.50
CA TYR A 111 3.58 -17.15 -13.19
C TYR A 111 3.58 -17.44 -11.70
N HIS A 112 3.23 -18.68 -11.35
CA HIS A 112 3.05 -19.15 -9.97
C HIS A 112 4.15 -20.13 -9.55
N GLY A 113 5.21 -20.27 -10.36
CA GLY A 113 6.34 -21.14 -10.04
C GLY A 113 5.91 -22.56 -9.70
N HIS A 114 6.35 -23.04 -8.54
CA HIS A 114 6.07 -24.39 -8.07
C HIS A 114 4.65 -24.54 -7.50
N LEU A 115 3.67 -24.69 -8.39
CA LEU A 115 2.26 -24.94 -8.06
C LEU A 115 1.82 -26.30 -8.63
N THR A 116 1.15 -27.12 -7.83
CA THR A 116 0.62 -28.41 -8.32
C THR A 116 -0.57 -28.19 -9.27
N GLY A 117 -0.87 -29.17 -10.11
CA GLY A 117 -2.08 -29.15 -10.94
C GLY A 117 -3.35 -29.01 -10.10
N LYS A 118 -3.46 -29.79 -9.02
CA LYS A 118 -4.62 -29.78 -8.12
C LYS A 118 -4.81 -28.43 -7.41
N GLU A 119 -3.72 -27.79 -6.97
CA GLU A 119 -3.79 -26.46 -6.37
C GLU A 119 -4.19 -25.41 -7.40
N ALA A 120 -3.66 -25.49 -8.62
CA ALA A 120 -4.06 -24.61 -9.72
C ALA A 120 -5.55 -24.77 -10.06
N GLU A 121 -6.04 -26.00 -10.16
CA GLU A 121 -7.47 -26.31 -10.37
C GLU A 121 -8.33 -25.68 -9.27
N LYS A 122 -7.96 -25.91 -8.00
CA LYS A 122 -8.66 -25.35 -6.85
C LYS A 122 -8.70 -23.82 -6.89
N LEU A 123 -7.54 -23.18 -7.09
CA LEU A 123 -7.42 -21.73 -7.13
C LEU A 123 -8.24 -21.10 -8.26
N LEU A 124 -8.13 -21.65 -9.47
CA LEU A 124 -8.86 -21.17 -10.63
C LEU A 124 -10.36 -21.41 -10.50
N THR A 125 -10.79 -22.54 -9.94
CA THR A 125 -12.22 -22.85 -9.77
C THR A 125 -12.87 -22.02 -8.65
N GLU A 126 -12.17 -21.81 -7.54
CA GLU A 126 -12.71 -21.07 -6.39
C GLU A 126 -12.70 -19.55 -6.58
N LYS A 127 -11.66 -19.01 -7.24
CA LYS A 127 -11.40 -17.56 -7.30
C LYS A 127 -11.32 -17.01 -8.72
N GLY A 128 -11.21 -17.88 -9.72
CA GLY A 128 -11.06 -17.48 -11.13
C GLY A 128 -12.40 -17.18 -11.78
N LYS A 129 -12.34 -16.47 -12.91
CA LYS A 129 -13.45 -16.32 -13.84
C LYS A 129 -13.09 -17.04 -15.14
N PRO A 130 -14.05 -17.47 -15.96
CA PRO A 130 -13.72 -18.09 -17.23
C PRO A 130 -12.79 -17.23 -18.10
N GLY A 131 -11.76 -17.87 -18.64
CA GLY A 131 -10.60 -17.25 -19.28
C GLY A 131 -9.49 -16.81 -18.31
N SER A 132 -9.61 -17.09 -17.01
CA SER A 132 -8.54 -16.89 -16.02
C SER A 132 -7.44 -17.91 -16.25
N PHE A 133 -6.18 -17.48 -16.29
CA PHE A 133 -5.06 -18.37 -16.53
C PHE A 133 -3.86 -18.11 -15.61
N LEU A 134 -3.07 -19.15 -15.36
CA LEU A 134 -1.77 -19.08 -14.70
C LEU A 134 -0.78 -20.05 -15.36
N VAL A 135 0.51 -19.79 -15.22
CA VAL A 135 1.59 -20.68 -15.63
C VAL A 135 2.34 -21.14 -14.40
N ARG A 136 2.68 -22.42 -14.36
CA ARG A 136 3.37 -23.10 -13.26
C ARG A 136 4.43 -24.06 -13.80
N GLU A 137 5.33 -24.51 -12.95
CA GLU A 137 6.30 -25.55 -13.29
C GLU A 137 5.61 -26.90 -13.50
N SER A 138 6.16 -27.70 -14.42
CA SER A 138 5.71 -29.07 -14.65
C SER A 138 6.26 -29.98 -13.55
N GLN A 139 5.35 -30.65 -12.83
CA GLN A 139 5.72 -31.65 -11.82
C GLN A 139 6.07 -33.00 -12.43
N SER A 140 5.50 -33.32 -13.60
CA SER A 140 5.74 -34.59 -14.29
C SER A 140 7.03 -34.58 -15.11
N LYS A 141 7.50 -33.40 -15.54
CA LYS A 141 8.70 -33.26 -16.37
C LYS A 141 9.49 -32.01 -15.95
N PRO A 142 10.51 -32.16 -15.09
CA PRO A 142 11.34 -31.04 -14.64
C PRO A 142 11.94 -30.26 -15.82
N GLY A 143 11.87 -28.93 -15.74
CA GLY A 143 12.32 -28.02 -16.80
C GLY A 143 11.23 -27.58 -17.78
N ASP A 144 10.12 -28.32 -17.87
CA ASP A 144 8.92 -27.90 -18.61
C ASP A 144 7.96 -27.08 -17.71
N PHE A 145 6.97 -26.45 -18.33
CA PHE A 145 5.95 -25.64 -17.66
C PHE A 145 4.54 -26.10 -18.04
N VAL A 146 3.54 -25.58 -17.35
CA VAL A 146 2.12 -25.86 -17.61
C VAL A 146 1.32 -24.57 -17.53
N LEU A 147 0.58 -24.25 -18.59
CA LEU A 147 -0.43 -23.19 -18.62
C LEU A 147 -1.77 -23.78 -18.19
N SER A 148 -2.29 -23.34 -17.05
CA SER A 148 -3.57 -23.77 -16.49
C SER A 148 -4.61 -22.68 -16.73
N VAL A 149 -5.73 -23.01 -17.37
CA VAL A 149 -6.74 -22.05 -17.82
C VAL A 149 -8.12 -22.50 -17.37
N LEU A 150 -8.87 -21.65 -16.69
CA LEU A 150 -10.29 -21.88 -16.42
C LEU A 150 -11.09 -21.63 -17.70
N THR A 151 -11.69 -22.66 -18.28
CA THR A 151 -12.46 -22.56 -19.54
C THR A 151 -13.95 -22.40 -19.27
N ASN A 152 -14.68 -21.86 -20.25
CA ASN A 152 -16.15 -21.84 -20.29
C ASN A 152 -16.66 -23.10 -20.99
N GLU A 153 -17.81 -23.62 -20.57
CA GLU A 153 -18.38 -24.87 -21.10
C GLU A 153 -18.74 -24.81 -22.59
N ASP A 154 -18.57 -25.96 -23.26
CA ASP A 154 -19.37 -26.39 -24.41
C ASP A 154 -20.43 -27.42 -23.96
N LYS A 155 -21.59 -27.38 -24.61
CA LYS A 155 -22.81 -28.13 -24.25
C LYS A 155 -22.55 -29.65 -24.11
N MET A 156 -22.80 -30.23 -22.94
CA MET A 156 -23.04 -31.67 -22.77
C MET A 156 -24.43 -31.95 -22.16
N GLU A 157 -25.06 -33.03 -22.61
CA GLU A 157 -26.48 -33.37 -22.44
C GLU A 157 -26.89 -33.80 -21.01
N THR A 158 -25.97 -33.88 -20.04
CA THR A 158 -26.21 -34.54 -18.73
C THR A 158 -26.36 -33.60 -17.53
N GLY A 159 -26.67 -32.32 -17.73
CA GLY A 159 -27.35 -31.48 -16.73
C GLY A 159 -26.54 -30.99 -15.52
N ASP A 160 -25.39 -31.58 -15.19
CA ASP A 160 -24.50 -31.08 -14.12
C ASP A 160 -23.41 -30.16 -14.67
N ARG A 161 -23.47 -28.89 -14.24
CA ARG A 161 -22.72 -27.74 -14.77
C ARG A 161 -21.52 -27.44 -13.87
N LYS A 162 -20.29 -27.51 -14.39
CA LYS A 162 -19.12 -26.98 -13.66
C LYS A 162 -18.02 -26.54 -14.62
N PRO A 163 -17.53 -25.29 -14.47
CA PRO A 163 -16.33 -24.85 -15.18
C PRO A 163 -15.16 -25.77 -14.81
N HIS A 164 -14.33 -26.10 -15.80
CA HIS A 164 -13.17 -26.98 -15.63
C HIS A 164 -11.89 -26.22 -16.00
N VAL A 165 -10.77 -26.75 -15.52
CA VAL A 165 -9.45 -26.16 -15.76
C VAL A 165 -8.71 -27.02 -16.78
N THR A 166 -8.36 -26.42 -17.91
CA THR A 166 -7.51 -27.02 -18.93
C THR A 166 -6.05 -26.82 -18.57
N HIS A 167 -5.26 -27.89 -18.64
CA HIS A 167 -3.80 -27.84 -18.46
C HIS A 167 -3.08 -28.07 -19.79
N VAL A 168 -2.42 -27.04 -20.30
CA VAL A 168 -1.62 -27.08 -21.53
C VAL A 168 -0.15 -27.20 -21.16
N MET A 169 0.52 -28.24 -21.64
CA MET A 169 1.96 -28.41 -21.45
C MET A 169 2.73 -27.38 -22.26
N ILE A 170 3.75 -26.79 -21.66
CA ILE A 170 4.73 -25.93 -22.32
C ILE A 170 6.10 -26.61 -22.21
N HIS A 171 6.66 -26.96 -23.35
CA HIS A 171 7.97 -27.60 -23.44
C HIS A 171 9.08 -26.57 -23.55
N TYR A 172 10.16 -26.77 -22.79
CA TYR A 172 11.40 -26.05 -22.97
C TYR A 172 12.35 -26.89 -23.82
N GLN A 173 12.70 -26.39 -24.99
CA GLN A 173 13.48 -27.11 -25.99
C GLN A 173 14.99 -26.89 -25.80
N LEU A 174 15.79 -27.81 -26.38
CA LEU A 174 17.26 -27.76 -26.30
C LEU A 174 17.86 -26.51 -26.96
N ASP A 175 17.15 -25.89 -27.90
CA ASP A 175 17.53 -24.63 -28.55
C ASP A 175 17.21 -23.38 -27.69
N GLY A 176 16.71 -23.57 -26.47
CA GLY A 176 16.39 -22.50 -25.53
C GLY A 176 15.04 -21.83 -25.76
N LYS A 177 14.17 -22.41 -26.59
CA LYS A 177 12.83 -21.86 -26.90
C LYS A 177 11.70 -22.64 -26.22
N TYR A 178 10.54 -22.00 -26.16
CA TYR A 178 9.31 -22.54 -25.58
C TYR A 178 8.26 -22.84 -26.65
N ASP A 179 7.54 -23.95 -26.50
CA ASP A 179 6.38 -24.29 -27.34
C ASP A 179 5.34 -25.12 -26.57
N VAL A 180 4.17 -25.36 -27.17
CA VAL A 180 3.07 -26.13 -26.56
C VAL A 180 2.87 -27.51 -27.18
N GLY A 181 3.93 -28.08 -27.77
CA GLY A 181 3.91 -29.39 -28.44
C GLY A 181 3.71 -29.33 -29.96
N GLY A 182 3.60 -28.12 -30.54
CA GLY A 182 3.47 -27.89 -31.97
C GLY A 182 3.28 -26.41 -32.31
N GLY A 183 3.51 -26.04 -33.58
CA GLY A 183 3.34 -24.66 -34.06
C GLY A 183 4.58 -23.77 -33.87
N GLU A 184 4.35 -22.49 -33.57
CA GLU A 184 5.41 -21.50 -33.35
C GLU A 184 6.19 -21.78 -32.05
N ARG A 185 7.48 -21.41 -32.08
CA ARG A 185 8.38 -21.46 -30.92
C ARG A 185 8.73 -20.06 -30.48
N PHE A 186 8.81 -19.84 -29.18
CA PHE A 186 8.97 -18.53 -28.57
C PHE A 186 10.26 -18.43 -27.77
N ASP A 187 10.87 -17.24 -27.75
CA ASP A 187 12.12 -17.03 -27.01
C ASP A 187 11.87 -16.88 -25.50
N THR A 188 10.65 -16.51 -25.08
CA THR A 188 10.26 -16.40 -23.67
C THR A 188 8.85 -16.92 -23.41
N LEU A 189 8.56 -17.35 -22.17
CA LEU A 189 7.19 -17.67 -21.75
C LEU A 189 6.24 -16.49 -21.91
N THR A 190 6.73 -15.26 -21.77
CA THR A 190 5.92 -14.05 -21.96
C THR A 190 5.46 -13.91 -23.41
N ASP A 191 6.37 -14.14 -24.37
CA ASP A 191 6.02 -14.06 -25.80
C ASP A 191 5.02 -15.16 -26.17
N LEU A 192 5.20 -16.37 -25.63
CA LEU A 192 4.27 -17.48 -25.78
C LEU A 192 2.87 -17.10 -25.26
N VAL A 193 2.78 -16.58 -24.04
CA VAL A 193 1.49 -16.20 -23.43
C VAL A 193 0.82 -15.04 -24.20
N GLU A 194 1.57 -14.01 -24.61
CA GLU A 194 1.00 -12.89 -25.37
C GLU A 194 0.55 -13.30 -26.77
N HIS A 195 1.25 -14.26 -27.41
CA HIS A 195 0.79 -14.86 -28.65
C HIS A 195 -0.56 -15.56 -28.45
N TYR A 196 -0.67 -16.48 -27.48
CA TYR A 196 -1.89 -17.27 -27.27
C TYR A 196 -3.04 -16.47 -26.61
N LYS A 197 -2.77 -15.27 -26.09
CA LYS A 197 -3.82 -14.29 -25.75
C LYS A 197 -4.49 -13.69 -26.99
N LYS A 198 -3.74 -13.47 -28.07
CA LYS A 198 -4.25 -12.95 -29.34
C LYS A 198 -4.78 -14.05 -30.24
N ASN A 199 -4.19 -15.24 -30.17
CA ASN A 199 -4.51 -16.41 -30.97
C ASN A 199 -4.92 -17.57 -30.04
N PRO A 200 -6.20 -17.67 -29.62
CA PRO A 200 -6.66 -18.70 -28.69
C PRO A 200 -6.41 -20.12 -29.20
N MET A 201 -6.07 -21.04 -28.29
CA MET A 201 -5.87 -22.45 -28.62
C MET A 201 -7.22 -23.18 -28.71
N VAL A 202 -7.26 -24.30 -29.42
CA VAL A 202 -8.46 -25.15 -29.54
C VAL A 202 -8.15 -26.56 -29.05
N GLU A 203 -8.95 -27.07 -28.13
CA GLU A 203 -8.85 -28.44 -27.64
C GLU A 203 -9.34 -29.45 -28.69
N LYS A 204 -9.00 -30.74 -28.51
CA LYS A 204 -9.52 -31.84 -29.33
C LYS A 204 -11.04 -32.00 -29.23
N SER A 205 -11.64 -31.53 -28.14
CA SER A 205 -13.08 -31.45 -27.92
C SER A 205 -13.76 -30.41 -28.82
N GLY A 206 -13.00 -29.49 -29.42
CA GLY A 206 -13.50 -28.32 -30.13
C GLY A 206 -13.57 -27.04 -29.28
N ALA A 207 -13.36 -27.16 -27.95
CA ALA A 207 -13.44 -26.03 -27.03
C ALA A 207 -12.28 -25.05 -27.22
N VAL A 208 -12.59 -23.75 -27.22
CA VAL A 208 -11.60 -22.69 -27.42
C VAL A 208 -11.06 -22.19 -26.08
N VAL A 209 -9.77 -22.39 -25.85
CA VAL A 209 -9.03 -21.98 -24.64
C VAL A 209 -8.63 -20.51 -24.77
N HIS A 210 -9.42 -19.63 -24.16
CA HIS A 210 -9.17 -18.19 -24.18
C HIS A 210 -8.32 -17.75 -22.99
N LEU A 211 -7.19 -17.11 -23.24
CA LEU A 211 -6.39 -16.43 -22.21
C LEU A 211 -6.90 -15.00 -22.05
N LYS A 212 -7.91 -14.78 -21.20
CA LYS A 212 -8.54 -13.46 -21.04
C LYS A 212 -7.85 -12.64 -19.96
N GLN A 213 -7.76 -13.18 -18.75
CA GLN A 213 -7.18 -12.46 -17.61
C GLN A 213 -6.15 -13.32 -16.87
N PRO A 214 -5.00 -12.75 -16.48
CA PRO A 214 -4.09 -13.46 -15.59
C PRO A 214 -4.77 -13.71 -14.24
N PHE A 215 -4.64 -14.92 -13.72
CA PHE A 215 -5.09 -15.28 -12.38
C PHE A 215 -4.06 -14.79 -11.37
N ASN A 216 -4.38 -13.68 -10.72
CA ASN A 216 -3.57 -13.10 -9.66
C ASN A 216 -4.13 -13.56 -8.31
N ALA A 217 -3.47 -14.51 -7.65
CA ALA A 217 -3.92 -15.07 -6.36
C ALA A 217 -3.93 -14.05 -5.20
N THR A 218 -3.54 -12.79 -5.45
CA THR A 218 -3.38 -11.71 -4.47
C THR A 218 -4.67 -10.92 -4.22
N ARG A 219 -5.68 -11.03 -5.10
CA ARG A 219 -7.01 -10.44 -4.89
C ARG A 219 -7.80 -11.30 -3.92
N ILE A 220 -8.35 -10.68 -2.88
CA ILE A 220 -9.14 -11.33 -1.85
C ILE A 220 -10.39 -10.49 -1.52
N ASN A 221 -11.44 -11.15 -1.05
CA ASN A 221 -12.53 -10.47 -0.38
C ASN A 221 -12.04 -9.95 0.99
N ALA A 222 -12.38 -8.72 1.34
CA ALA A 222 -11.88 -8.04 2.53
C ALA A 222 -12.25 -8.81 3.82
N ALA A 223 -13.48 -9.32 3.94
CA ALA A 223 -13.92 -10.10 5.10
C ALA A 223 -13.05 -11.37 5.34
N ASN A 224 -12.36 -11.86 4.31
CA ASN A 224 -11.51 -13.05 4.38
C ASN A 224 -10.01 -12.74 4.59
N ILE A 225 -9.64 -11.51 4.90
CA ILE A 225 -8.23 -11.13 5.06
C ILE A 225 -7.50 -11.94 6.14
N GLU A 226 -8.18 -12.33 7.23
CA GLU A 226 -7.59 -13.15 8.28
C GLU A 226 -7.09 -14.49 7.73
N ASN A 227 -7.88 -15.14 6.86
CA ASN A 227 -7.51 -16.40 6.22
C ASN A 227 -6.30 -16.23 5.30
N ARG A 228 -6.24 -15.12 4.57
CA ARG A 228 -5.09 -14.79 3.71
C ARG A 228 -3.82 -14.54 4.53
N VAL A 229 -3.93 -13.82 5.64
CA VAL A 229 -2.80 -13.58 6.56
C VAL A 229 -2.31 -14.90 7.14
N LYS A 230 -3.21 -15.80 7.55
CA LYS A 230 -2.83 -17.15 8.01
C LYS A 230 -2.11 -17.93 6.92
N GLU A 231 -2.63 -17.92 5.69
CA GLU A 231 -2.01 -18.58 4.53
C GLU A 231 -0.60 -18.05 4.25
N LEU A 232 -0.43 -16.72 4.21
CA LEU A 232 0.87 -16.07 3.95
C LEU A 232 1.91 -16.29 5.06
N ASN A 233 1.45 -16.59 6.28
CA ASN A 233 2.32 -16.96 7.40
C ASN A 233 2.71 -18.45 7.40
N LYS A 234 2.05 -19.32 6.61
CA LYS A 234 2.42 -20.74 6.55
C LYS A 234 3.83 -20.90 5.96
N MET A 235 4.63 -21.74 6.59
CA MET A 235 5.88 -22.21 6.01
C MET A 235 5.55 -23.25 4.94
N ALA A 236 6.20 -23.21 3.77
CA ALA A 236 6.08 -24.28 2.79
C ALA A 236 6.62 -25.59 3.42
N ASP A 237 5.80 -26.64 3.46
CA ASP A 237 6.16 -27.90 4.12
C ASP A 237 7.36 -28.58 3.43
N HIS A 238 8.29 -29.08 4.26
CA HIS A 238 9.31 -30.10 3.95
C HIS A 238 10.48 -29.79 3.00
N SER A 239 11.01 -28.57 2.96
CA SER A 239 12.44 -28.39 2.63
C SER A 239 13.10 -27.35 3.53
N GLU A 240 14.38 -27.56 3.88
CA GLU A 240 15.24 -26.63 4.64
C GLU A 240 15.40 -25.23 3.98
N LYS A 241 14.63 -24.91 2.93
CA LYS A 241 14.66 -23.69 2.13
C LYS A 241 13.32 -22.92 2.09
N ALA A 242 12.34 -23.26 2.92
CA ALA A 242 11.00 -22.65 2.84
C ALA A 242 10.99 -21.17 3.30
N LYS A 243 10.84 -20.25 2.35
CA LYS A 243 10.57 -18.83 2.61
C LYS A 243 9.08 -18.62 2.86
N GLN A 244 8.71 -17.58 3.61
CA GLN A 244 7.32 -17.28 4.01
C GLN A 244 6.54 -16.70 2.82
N GLY A 245 5.23 -16.95 2.74
CA GLY A 245 4.40 -16.47 1.62
C GLY A 245 4.39 -14.95 1.43
N PHE A 246 4.53 -14.17 2.53
CA PHE A 246 4.68 -12.72 2.46
C PHE A 246 5.91 -12.28 1.66
N TRP A 247 7.03 -12.99 1.85
CA TRP A 247 8.28 -12.71 1.15
C TRP A 247 8.12 -12.94 -0.35
N GLU A 248 7.53 -14.06 -0.75
CA GLU A 248 7.32 -14.39 -2.16
C GLU A 248 6.46 -13.33 -2.88
N GLU A 249 5.34 -12.93 -2.26
CA GLU A 249 4.45 -11.92 -2.83
C GLU A 249 5.13 -10.53 -2.91
N PHE A 250 5.89 -10.14 -1.89
CA PHE A 250 6.63 -8.88 -1.88
C PHE A 250 7.76 -8.87 -2.92
N GLU A 251 8.50 -9.96 -3.10
CA GLU A 251 9.56 -10.06 -4.09
C GLU A 251 9.04 -10.00 -5.53
N MET A 252 7.88 -10.61 -5.80
CA MET A 252 7.21 -10.46 -7.10
C MET A 252 6.89 -8.98 -7.41
N LEU A 253 6.54 -8.20 -6.39
CA LEU A 253 6.33 -6.75 -6.53
C LEU A 253 7.66 -6.01 -6.79
N GLN A 254 8.76 -6.39 -6.12
CA GLN A 254 10.10 -5.81 -6.35
C GLN A 254 10.58 -6.01 -7.79
N GLN A 255 10.35 -7.19 -8.38
CA GLN A 255 10.79 -7.48 -9.75
C GLN A 255 10.12 -6.59 -10.82
N GLN A 256 8.96 -6.01 -10.49
CA GLN A 256 8.24 -5.10 -11.38
C GLN A 256 8.77 -3.66 -11.35
N GLU A 257 9.65 -3.30 -10.41
CA GLU A 257 10.20 -1.94 -10.29
C GLU A 257 10.99 -1.50 -11.53
N CYS A 258 11.64 -2.43 -12.24
CA CYS A 258 12.32 -2.11 -13.51
C CYS A 258 11.36 -1.66 -14.63
N LYS A 259 10.03 -1.87 -14.49
CA LYS A 259 9.01 -1.33 -15.41
C LYS A 259 8.63 0.12 -15.06
N LEU A 260 9.11 0.65 -13.93
CA LEU A 260 8.72 1.94 -13.35
C LEU A 260 9.88 2.95 -13.28
N LEU A 261 10.87 2.82 -14.17
CA LEU A 261 11.99 3.77 -14.29
C LEU A 261 11.54 5.04 -15.05
N TYR A 262 10.65 5.81 -14.42
CA TYR A 262 10.14 7.05 -15.01
C TYR A 262 11.15 8.22 -14.90
N PRO A 263 11.03 9.25 -15.77
CA PRO A 263 11.90 10.43 -15.73
C PRO A 263 11.84 11.17 -14.38
N ARG A 264 13.01 11.67 -13.96
CA ARG A 264 13.24 12.43 -12.71
C ARG A 264 14.17 13.63 -12.96
N LYS A 265 14.12 14.18 -14.17
CA LYS A 265 15.06 15.18 -14.68
C LYS A 265 15.01 16.46 -13.86
N GLU A 266 13.83 16.86 -13.38
CA GLU A 266 13.64 18.08 -12.61
C GLU A 266 14.39 18.01 -11.27
N GLY A 267 14.36 16.85 -10.60
CA GLY A 267 15.13 16.64 -9.36
C GLY A 267 16.64 16.52 -9.56
N GLN A 268 17.09 16.21 -10.78
CA GLN A 268 18.51 16.06 -11.13
C GLN A 268 19.19 17.40 -11.50
N ARG A 269 18.40 18.46 -11.74
CA ARG A 269 18.91 19.79 -12.08
C ARG A 269 19.93 20.29 -11.05
N PRO A 270 21.04 20.93 -11.47
CA PRO A 270 22.06 21.43 -10.56
C PRO A 270 21.50 22.29 -9.41
N GLU A 271 20.51 23.13 -9.71
CA GLU A 271 19.87 24.07 -8.78
C GLU A 271 19.02 23.35 -7.73
N ASN A 272 18.46 22.19 -8.08
CA ASN A 272 17.57 21.41 -7.22
C ASN A 272 18.30 20.37 -6.36
N LYS A 273 19.60 20.11 -6.62
CA LYS A 273 20.38 19.12 -5.86
C LYS A 273 20.35 19.36 -4.35
N ALA A 274 20.49 20.61 -3.93
CA ALA A 274 20.47 21.00 -2.51
C ALA A 274 19.06 20.97 -1.87
N LYS A 275 18.00 20.87 -2.69
CA LYS A 275 16.60 20.70 -2.23
C LYS A 275 16.24 19.23 -1.98
N ASN A 276 17.12 18.29 -2.34
CA ASN A 276 16.91 16.86 -2.12
C ASN A 276 17.62 16.38 -0.85
N ARG A 277 16.87 15.74 0.05
CA ARG A 277 17.44 15.11 1.25
C ARG A 277 18.41 13.99 0.90
N TYR A 278 18.07 13.22 -0.14
CA TYR A 278 18.90 12.17 -0.68
C TYR A 278 19.09 12.40 -2.17
N LYS A 279 20.34 12.36 -2.61
CA LYS A 279 20.73 12.71 -3.98
C LYS A 279 20.00 11.90 -5.06
N ASN A 280 19.74 10.62 -4.82
CA ASN A 280 19.14 9.72 -5.82
C ASN A 280 17.70 9.30 -5.49
N ILE A 281 17.05 9.93 -4.50
CA ILE A 281 15.61 9.71 -4.21
C ILE A 281 14.86 10.96 -4.64
N LEU A 282 14.37 10.92 -5.87
CA LEU A 282 13.83 12.08 -6.58
C LEU A 282 12.37 11.84 -6.97
N PRO A 283 11.55 12.90 -7.05
CA PRO A 283 10.18 12.78 -7.49
C PRO A 283 10.12 12.45 -9.00
N PHE A 284 9.13 11.67 -9.42
CA PHE A 284 8.85 11.52 -10.86
C PHE A 284 8.35 12.83 -11.46
N ASP A 285 8.85 13.18 -12.64
CA ASP A 285 8.51 14.46 -13.30
C ASP A 285 7.01 14.56 -13.62
N THR A 286 6.37 13.44 -13.93
CA THR A 286 4.96 13.37 -14.37
C THR A 286 3.94 13.61 -13.26
N THR A 287 4.33 13.41 -12.00
CA THR A 287 3.44 13.50 -10.83
C THR A 287 4.00 14.42 -9.75
N ARG A 288 5.12 15.12 -10.01
CA ARG A 288 5.72 16.03 -9.03
C ARG A 288 4.75 17.16 -8.70
N VAL A 289 4.88 17.70 -7.48
CA VAL A 289 4.23 18.96 -7.15
C VAL A 289 5.08 20.10 -7.70
N ALA A 290 4.51 20.92 -8.57
CA ALA A 290 5.13 22.15 -9.06
C ALA A 290 4.63 23.32 -8.21
N LEU A 291 5.55 24.09 -7.63
CA LEU A 291 5.20 25.28 -6.86
C LEU A 291 4.72 26.38 -7.81
N ARG A 292 3.60 27.01 -7.46
CA ARG A 292 2.95 28.10 -8.19
C ARG A 292 3.33 29.45 -7.58
N ASP A 293 3.09 30.52 -8.33
CA ASP A 293 3.34 31.90 -7.91
C ASP A 293 4.81 32.16 -7.50
N VAL A 294 5.74 31.46 -8.17
CA VAL A 294 7.18 31.57 -7.98
C VAL A 294 7.82 32.48 -9.03
N ASP A 295 9.01 33.02 -8.73
CA ASP A 295 9.78 33.79 -9.70
C ASP A 295 10.34 32.86 -10.78
N GLU A 296 9.76 32.90 -11.98
CA GLU A 296 10.18 32.09 -13.14
C GLU A 296 11.60 32.45 -13.62
N SER A 297 12.13 33.63 -13.26
CA SER A 297 13.50 34.01 -13.59
C SER A 297 14.54 33.26 -12.75
N VAL A 298 14.13 32.66 -11.63
CA VAL A 298 14.97 31.86 -10.73
C VAL A 298 14.87 30.38 -11.11
N PRO A 299 15.91 29.76 -11.69
CA PRO A 299 15.83 28.36 -12.10
C PRO A 299 15.61 27.43 -10.90
N GLY A 300 14.63 26.52 -11.02
CA GLY A 300 14.28 25.57 -9.96
C GLY A 300 13.45 26.17 -8.82
N SER A 301 12.91 27.39 -8.98
CA SER A 301 12.00 28.01 -8.02
C SER A 301 10.69 27.22 -7.85
N ASP A 302 10.25 26.50 -8.89
CA ASP A 302 9.03 25.67 -8.90
C ASP A 302 9.21 24.28 -8.26
N TYR A 303 10.40 23.97 -7.75
CA TYR A 303 10.76 22.61 -7.33
C TYR A 303 10.59 22.37 -5.83
N ILE A 304 9.88 21.27 -5.52
CA ILE A 304 9.89 20.59 -4.23
C ILE A 304 9.95 19.07 -4.44
N ASN A 305 10.65 18.34 -3.56
CA ASN A 305 10.71 16.87 -3.64
C ASN A 305 9.43 16.24 -3.07
N ALA A 306 8.36 16.29 -3.87
CA ALA A 306 7.04 15.76 -3.54
C ALA A 306 6.34 15.23 -4.80
N ASN A 307 5.46 14.24 -4.63
CA ASN A 307 4.57 13.75 -5.69
C ASN A 307 3.12 13.70 -5.23
N TYR A 308 2.20 14.00 -6.14
CA TYR A 308 0.80 13.64 -5.99
C TYR A 308 0.64 12.12 -6.07
N ILE A 309 -0.14 11.56 -5.15
CA ILE A 309 -0.60 10.18 -5.18
C ILE A 309 -2.13 10.20 -5.21
N LYS A 310 -2.71 9.68 -6.28
CA LYS A 310 -4.15 9.58 -6.47
C LYS A 310 -4.57 8.12 -6.37
N SER A 311 -5.65 7.84 -5.64
CA SER A 311 -6.33 6.55 -5.71
C SER A 311 -7.11 6.49 -7.02
N ILE A 312 -6.72 5.60 -7.93
CA ILE A 312 -7.37 5.45 -9.25
C ILE A 312 -8.17 4.13 -9.25
N PRO A 313 -9.52 4.17 -9.30
CA PRO A 313 -10.35 2.97 -9.41
C PRO A 313 -10.12 2.22 -10.74
N GLU A 314 -10.30 0.88 -10.72
CA GLU A 314 -10.11 0.01 -11.91
C GLU A 314 -11.02 0.36 -13.09
N ASP A 315 -12.19 0.95 -12.82
CA ASP A 315 -13.26 1.10 -13.82
C ASP A 315 -13.12 2.35 -14.69
N GLY A 316 -12.07 3.15 -14.48
CA GLY A 316 -11.83 4.42 -15.21
C GLY A 316 -12.90 5.50 -14.99
N ARG A 317 -13.98 5.18 -14.27
CA ARG A 317 -14.98 6.14 -13.81
C ARG A 317 -14.35 6.95 -12.69
N SER A 318 -14.10 8.22 -12.96
CA SER A 318 -13.76 9.20 -11.93
C SER A 318 -14.86 9.18 -10.87
N SER A 319 -14.63 8.49 -9.75
CA SER A 319 -15.44 8.73 -8.57
C SER A 319 -15.10 10.15 -8.13
N GLU A 320 -16.11 11.03 -8.08
CA GLU A 320 -16.02 12.41 -7.58
C GLU A 320 -15.47 12.50 -6.14
N HIS A 321 -15.10 11.40 -5.49
CA HIS A 321 -14.72 11.37 -4.08
C HIS A 321 -13.40 10.65 -3.79
N CYS A 322 -12.52 10.35 -4.77
CA CYS A 322 -11.26 9.67 -4.46
C CYS A 322 -10.30 10.57 -3.65
N LYS A 323 -9.74 10.04 -2.56
CA LYS A 323 -8.73 10.76 -1.77
C LYS A 323 -7.49 11.04 -2.62
N VAL A 324 -6.98 12.27 -2.52
CA VAL A 324 -5.72 12.71 -3.11
C VAL A 324 -4.71 12.97 -2.00
N TYR A 325 -3.51 12.49 -2.21
CA TYR A 325 -2.40 12.58 -1.28
C TYR A 325 -1.23 13.32 -1.91
N ILE A 326 -0.39 13.90 -1.06
CA ILE A 326 0.95 14.34 -1.44
C ILE A 326 1.94 13.57 -0.59
N ALA A 327 2.83 12.82 -1.24
CA ALA A 327 3.96 12.13 -0.62
C ALA A 327 5.23 12.96 -0.83
N THR A 328 5.85 13.40 0.27
CA THR A 328 7.01 14.29 0.24
C THR A 328 8.09 13.87 1.24
N GLN A 329 9.33 14.25 0.97
CA GLN A 329 10.46 14.01 1.87
C GLN A 329 10.36 14.86 3.16
N GLY A 330 11.19 14.54 4.15
CA GLY A 330 11.38 15.47 5.27
C GLY A 330 12.02 16.80 4.86
N CYS A 331 11.41 17.92 5.27
CA CYS A 331 11.92 19.27 4.96
C CYS A 331 13.39 19.44 5.37
N LEU A 332 14.15 20.07 4.51
CA LEU A 332 15.46 20.61 4.84
C LEU A 332 15.26 22.02 5.39
N GLN A 333 16.26 22.56 6.07
CA GLN A 333 16.22 23.96 6.53
C GLN A 333 15.94 24.93 5.37
N THR A 334 16.46 24.61 4.19
CA THR A 334 16.32 25.40 2.95
C THR A 334 14.98 25.20 2.24
N THR A 335 14.21 24.15 2.56
CA THR A 335 12.96 23.82 1.86
C THR A 335 11.72 23.98 2.76
N VAL A 336 11.86 24.63 3.92
CA VAL A 336 10.73 24.89 4.83
C VAL A 336 9.70 25.81 4.16
N ASN A 337 10.17 26.87 3.49
CA ASN A 337 9.28 27.81 2.81
C ASN A 337 8.60 27.15 1.60
N ASP A 338 9.36 26.39 0.81
CA ASP A 338 8.84 25.59 -0.32
C ASP A 338 7.72 24.64 0.15
N PHE A 339 7.87 24.03 1.33
CA PHE A 339 6.86 23.15 1.91
C PHE A 339 5.58 23.90 2.30
N TRP A 340 5.69 25.07 2.92
CA TRP A 340 4.51 25.86 3.26
C TRP A 340 3.83 26.43 2.02
N ALA A 341 4.59 26.83 0.99
CA ALA A 341 4.05 27.22 -0.31
C ALA A 341 3.24 26.07 -0.93
N MET A 342 3.77 24.84 -0.88
CA MET A 342 3.07 23.63 -1.30
C MET A 342 1.77 23.41 -0.51
N VAL A 343 1.82 23.45 0.83
CA VAL A 343 0.64 23.25 1.69
C VAL A 343 -0.44 24.30 1.39
N TYR A 344 -0.04 25.57 1.24
CA TYR A 344 -0.91 26.69 0.94
C TYR A 344 -1.58 26.55 -0.42
N GLN A 345 -0.80 26.35 -1.49
CA GLN A 345 -1.33 26.28 -2.85
C GLN A 345 -2.28 25.08 -3.03
N GLU A 346 -2.00 23.97 -2.35
CA GLU A 346 -2.78 22.73 -2.43
C GLU A 346 -3.96 22.72 -1.47
N ASN A 347 -4.21 23.83 -0.75
CA ASN A 347 -5.33 24.00 0.18
C ASN A 347 -5.45 22.80 1.14
N THR A 348 -4.31 22.38 1.69
CA THR A 348 -4.21 21.19 2.51
C THR A 348 -4.63 21.48 3.94
N HIS A 349 -5.49 20.62 4.51
CA HIS A 349 -6.01 20.79 5.87
C HIS A 349 -5.46 19.78 6.88
N VAL A 350 -4.94 18.65 6.40
CA VAL A 350 -4.40 17.57 7.25
C VAL A 350 -2.98 17.28 6.85
N ILE A 351 -2.07 17.37 7.82
CA ILE A 351 -0.67 16.99 7.68
C ILE A 351 -0.42 15.76 8.56
N VAL A 352 -0.03 14.65 7.95
CA VAL A 352 0.26 13.39 8.66
C VAL A 352 1.76 13.15 8.71
N MET A 353 2.30 13.09 9.93
CA MET A 353 3.72 12.86 10.21
C MET A 353 3.92 11.56 10.99
N THR A 354 4.76 10.67 10.49
CA THR A 354 4.90 9.30 11.05
C THR A 354 6.27 9.03 11.69
N THR A 355 6.79 10.00 12.43
CA THR A 355 8.01 9.85 13.22
C THR A 355 7.94 10.60 14.54
N LYS A 356 8.83 10.25 15.47
CA LYS A 356 9.03 10.96 16.73
C LYS A 356 9.83 12.26 16.52
N GLU A 357 9.69 13.21 17.43
CA GLU A 357 10.43 14.50 17.39
C GLU A 357 11.96 14.33 17.52
N VAL A 358 12.41 13.22 18.09
CA VAL A 358 13.81 12.83 18.18
C VAL A 358 13.91 11.32 17.95
N GLU A 359 14.66 10.92 16.92
CA GLU A 359 15.01 9.51 16.68
C GLU A 359 16.53 9.37 16.71
N ARG A 360 17.03 8.42 17.52
CA ARG A 360 18.48 8.09 17.64
C ARG A 360 19.38 9.31 17.87
N GLY A 361 18.93 10.26 18.69
CA GLY A 361 19.68 11.47 19.05
C GLY A 361 19.70 12.58 17.99
N ARG A 362 18.98 12.44 16.86
CA ARG A 362 18.83 13.50 15.86
C ARG A 362 17.48 14.21 16.03
N VAL A 363 17.53 15.54 16.10
CA VAL A 363 16.35 16.41 16.16
C VAL A 363 15.59 16.32 14.84
N SER A 364 14.29 16.06 14.92
CA SER A 364 13.41 16.00 13.76
C SER A 364 13.12 17.41 13.22
N THR A 365 12.94 17.50 11.90
CA THR A 365 12.39 18.65 11.16
C THR A 365 11.17 19.29 11.79
N CYS A 366 10.42 18.51 12.58
CA CYS A 366 9.27 18.95 13.34
C CYS A 366 9.55 20.26 14.10
N ARG A 367 10.71 20.33 14.79
CA ARG A 367 11.07 21.52 15.55
C ARG A 367 11.33 22.73 14.64
N ALA A 368 11.97 22.54 13.48
CA ALA A 368 12.20 23.64 12.53
C ALA A 368 10.89 24.15 11.91
N LEU A 369 9.92 23.27 11.66
CA LEU A 369 8.58 23.67 11.22
C LEU A 369 7.82 24.41 12.33
N GLU A 370 7.92 23.95 13.58
CA GLU A 370 7.31 24.61 14.74
C GLU A 370 7.95 25.96 15.07
N GLU A 371 9.27 26.08 14.96
CA GLU A 371 10.01 27.34 15.13
C GLU A 371 9.63 28.35 14.03
N SER A 372 9.49 27.89 12.77
CA SER A 372 8.98 28.72 11.67
C SER A 372 7.55 29.23 11.94
N LEU A 373 6.70 28.42 12.56
CA LEU A 373 5.35 28.83 12.96
C LEU A 373 5.38 29.86 14.09
N CYS A 374 6.25 29.68 15.11
CA CYS A 374 6.44 30.67 16.19
C CYS A 374 6.98 32.02 15.70
N VAL A 375 7.91 32.03 14.74
CA VAL A 375 8.44 33.28 14.15
C VAL A 375 7.36 34.03 13.36
N SER A 376 6.48 33.30 12.67
CA SER A 376 5.35 33.91 11.95
C SER A 376 4.32 34.58 12.87
N GLN A 377 4.11 34.05 14.09
CA GLN A 377 3.26 34.67 15.11
C GLN A 377 3.82 36.02 15.61
N GLN A 378 5.15 36.15 15.71
CA GLN A 378 5.80 37.39 16.13
C GLN A 378 5.79 38.48 15.03
N ALA A 379 5.65 38.09 13.76
CA ALA A 379 5.62 39.00 12.61
C ALA A 379 4.21 39.50 12.25
N GLY A 380 3.18 39.22 13.07
CA GLY A 380 1.82 39.72 12.88
C GLY A 380 0.94 38.91 11.91
N SER A 381 1.43 37.77 11.40
CA SER A 381 0.59 36.81 10.68
C SER A 381 0.03 35.79 11.68
N GLY A 382 -1.25 35.92 12.02
CA GLY A 382 -1.96 35.06 12.95
C GLY A 382 -1.95 33.60 12.51
N VAL A 383 -1.16 32.79 13.20
CA VAL A 383 -1.24 31.33 13.11
C VAL A 383 -1.57 30.84 14.51
N GLU A 384 -2.82 30.43 14.75
CA GLU A 384 -3.14 29.75 16.00
C GLU A 384 -2.61 28.31 15.99
N ARG A 385 -2.09 27.86 17.14
CA ARG A 385 -1.62 26.50 17.33
C ARG A 385 -2.83 25.56 17.22
N GLY A 386 -2.98 24.85 16.11
CA GLY A 386 -4.02 23.82 15.96
C GLY A 386 -3.97 22.80 17.10
N GLU A 387 -5.12 22.33 17.56
CA GLU A 387 -5.19 21.28 18.56
C GLU A 387 -4.48 20.02 18.04
N LYS A 388 -3.82 19.29 18.95
CA LYS A 388 -3.29 17.96 18.64
C LYS A 388 -4.49 17.03 18.46
N VAL A 389 -5.06 17.01 17.27
CA VAL A 389 -6.03 15.98 16.89
C VAL A 389 -5.22 14.70 16.73
N ILE A 390 -5.20 13.88 17.77
CA ILE A 390 -4.86 12.47 17.59
C ILE A 390 -5.96 11.93 16.70
N ILE A 391 -5.77 11.98 15.38
CA ILE A 391 -6.62 11.21 14.47
C ILE A 391 -6.48 9.78 15.00
N PRO A 392 -7.57 9.13 15.43
CA PRO A 392 -7.53 7.72 15.78
C PRO A 392 -7.37 6.97 14.46
N LEU A 393 -6.19 7.04 13.88
CA LEU A 393 -5.68 5.92 13.12
C LEU A 393 -5.66 4.82 14.18
N PHE A 394 -6.52 3.81 13.99
CA PHE A 394 -6.62 2.56 14.75
C PHE A 394 -5.28 1.77 14.86
N LEU A 395 -4.15 2.42 14.61
CA LEU A 395 -2.78 1.92 14.58
C LEU A 395 -2.07 2.01 15.95
N CYS A 396 -2.66 2.66 16.96
CA CYS A 396 -1.97 2.97 18.22
C CYS A 396 -1.59 1.77 19.10
N HIS A 397 -1.90 0.53 18.72
CA HIS A 397 -1.49 -0.66 19.49
C HIS A 397 -1.01 -1.87 18.66
N LEU A 398 -0.52 -1.66 17.43
CA LEU A 398 0.20 -2.72 16.70
C LEU A 398 1.67 -2.75 17.12
N ASN A 399 1.96 -3.46 18.21
CA ASN A 399 3.31 -3.75 18.67
C ASN A 399 3.89 -4.92 17.87
N VAL A 400 4.10 -4.72 16.58
CA VAL A 400 4.62 -5.76 15.67
C VAL A 400 5.98 -5.29 15.18
N PHE A 401 7.03 -6.05 15.52
CA PHE A 401 8.42 -5.92 15.07
C PHE A 401 9.43 -5.05 15.86
N HIS A 402 9.20 -4.72 17.14
CA HIS A 402 10.16 -3.91 17.94
C HIS A 402 10.47 -2.50 17.35
N GLU A 403 9.73 -2.05 16.33
CA GLU A 403 9.75 -0.68 15.84
C GLU A 403 8.53 0.06 16.38
N GLU A 404 8.75 1.15 17.13
CA GLU A 404 7.66 2.01 17.60
C GLU A 404 7.21 2.93 16.46
N TRP A 405 6.02 2.68 15.91
CA TRP A 405 5.38 3.54 14.92
C TRP A 405 4.57 4.64 15.64
N VAL A 406 5.00 5.90 15.49
CA VAL A 406 4.23 7.06 15.99
C VAL A 406 3.67 7.84 14.82
N VAL A 407 2.35 7.92 14.72
CA VAL A 407 1.66 8.76 13.73
C VAL A 407 1.05 9.95 14.46
N VAL A 408 1.53 11.15 14.13
CA VAL A 408 0.98 12.42 14.56
C VAL A 408 0.33 13.06 13.35
N ALA A 409 -1.00 13.10 13.36
CA ALA A 409 -1.73 13.98 12.45
C ALA A 409 -1.97 15.32 13.14
N ARG A 410 -1.90 16.40 12.38
CA ARG A 410 -2.35 17.72 12.83
C ARG A 410 -3.32 18.29 11.81
N GLU A 411 -4.45 18.75 12.34
CA GLU A 411 -5.43 19.52 11.60
C GLU A 411 -5.19 20.99 11.94
N TYR A 412 -4.99 21.82 10.92
CA TYR A 412 -4.73 23.25 11.10
C TYR A 412 -6.01 24.01 10.81
N SER A 413 -6.50 24.77 11.79
CA SER A 413 -7.69 25.62 11.66
C SER A 413 -7.42 26.91 10.89
N GLU A 414 -6.18 27.40 10.86
CA GLU A 414 -5.72 28.57 10.12
C GLU A 414 -4.31 28.34 9.51
N ILE A 415 -4.11 28.75 8.26
CA ILE A 415 -2.82 28.71 7.53
C ILE A 415 -2.41 30.17 7.30
N PRO A 416 -1.11 30.54 7.47
CA PRO A 416 -0.68 31.93 7.31
C PRO A 416 -1.18 32.55 5.98
N GLY A 417 -1.92 33.65 6.07
CA GLY A 417 -2.42 34.41 4.90
C GLY A 417 -3.91 34.30 4.57
N ARG A 418 -4.78 33.73 5.44
CA ARG A 418 -6.25 33.77 5.27
C ARG A 418 -6.99 34.29 6.50
N THR A 419 -8.08 35.01 6.26
CA THR A 419 -9.02 35.53 7.28
C THR A 419 -10.38 34.80 7.31
N ALA A 420 -10.63 33.80 6.45
CA ALA A 420 -11.78 32.88 6.53
C ALA A 420 -11.67 31.70 5.55
N PHE A 421 -12.23 30.53 5.91
CA PHE A 421 -12.30 29.34 5.05
C PHE A 421 -13.71 29.15 4.46
N PRO A 422 -13.85 28.86 3.15
CA PRO A 422 -15.13 28.49 2.55
C PRO A 422 -15.55 27.08 2.98
N SER A 423 -16.85 26.89 3.14
CA SER A 423 -17.47 25.63 3.58
C SER A 423 -17.40 24.54 2.50
N ARG A 424 -16.84 23.39 2.89
CA ARG A 424 -16.92 22.07 2.23
C ARG A 424 -16.55 22.03 0.74
N GLN A 425 -15.26 21.90 0.45
CA GLN A 425 -14.76 21.28 -0.79
C GLN A 425 -13.60 20.32 -0.46
N GLU A 426 -13.43 19.29 -1.30
CA GLU A 426 -12.62 18.07 -1.12
C GLU A 426 -11.28 18.24 -0.37
N ILE A 427 -11.13 17.50 0.74
CA ILE A 427 -9.95 17.56 1.62
C ILE A 427 -8.77 16.84 0.96
N ILE A 428 -7.83 17.60 0.38
CA ILE A 428 -6.50 17.08 0.04
C ILE A 428 -5.74 16.85 1.35
N ARG A 429 -5.26 15.61 1.56
CA ARG A 429 -4.46 15.25 2.75
C ARG A 429 -2.99 15.23 2.35
N VAL A 430 -2.14 16.06 2.96
CA VAL A 430 -0.69 15.99 2.76
C VAL A 430 -0.11 15.00 3.75
N PHE A 431 0.60 14.01 3.23
CA PHE A 431 1.37 13.09 4.04
C PHE A 431 2.82 13.59 4.03
N PHE A 432 3.15 14.34 5.07
CA PHE A 432 4.46 14.94 5.24
C PHE A 432 5.31 14.09 6.19
N PHE A 433 6.51 13.76 5.75
CA PHE A 433 7.48 13.11 6.62
C PHE A 433 8.31 14.17 7.30
N SER A 434 8.66 14.03 8.57
CA SER A 434 9.78 14.76 9.12
C SER A 434 10.93 13.78 9.35
N LEU A 435 12.13 14.27 9.11
CA LEU A 435 13.46 13.66 9.23
C LEU A 435 13.67 12.36 10.04
N PRO A 436 14.58 11.48 9.57
CA PRO A 436 15.20 11.40 8.25
C PRO A 436 14.59 10.26 7.44
N SER A 437 13.39 10.48 6.88
CA SER A 437 12.79 9.56 5.92
C SER A 437 12.73 10.18 4.51
N ALA A 438 12.87 9.32 3.51
CA ALA A 438 12.88 9.64 2.09
C ALA A 438 11.48 9.97 1.52
N GLY A 439 10.43 9.79 2.31
CA GLY A 439 9.05 9.99 1.86
C GLY A 439 8.54 8.83 0.98
N ILE A 440 9.04 7.60 1.18
CA ILE A 440 8.72 6.43 0.34
C ILE A 440 8.33 5.18 1.15
N GLY A 441 9.07 4.80 2.20
CA GLY A 441 8.82 3.58 2.98
C GLY A 441 7.57 3.67 3.84
N ARG A 442 7.72 4.22 5.05
CA ARG A 442 6.61 4.49 5.98
C ARG A 442 5.47 5.30 5.33
N THR A 443 5.80 6.27 4.46
CA THR A 443 4.85 7.07 3.67
C THR A 443 3.97 6.22 2.80
N GLY A 444 4.58 5.34 2.00
CA GLY A 444 3.85 4.41 1.15
C GLY A 444 2.97 3.49 1.96
N THR A 445 3.48 2.97 3.09
CA THR A 445 2.72 2.07 3.96
C THR A 445 1.43 2.71 4.44
N ILE A 446 1.50 3.93 4.96
CA ILE A 446 0.32 4.62 5.52
C ILE A 446 -0.66 5.05 4.43
N ILE A 447 -0.17 5.57 3.30
CA ILE A 447 -1.03 5.95 2.16
C ILE A 447 -1.77 4.71 1.65
N VAL A 448 -1.08 3.57 1.49
CA VAL A 448 -1.71 2.32 1.03
C VAL A 448 -2.75 1.83 2.02
N ILE A 449 -2.47 1.87 3.33
CA ILE A 449 -3.45 1.53 4.36
C ILE A 449 -4.68 2.45 4.27
N ASP A 450 -4.50 3.78 4.19
CA ASP A 450 -5.61 4.72 4.12
C ASP A 450 -6.44 4.57 2.84
N ILE A 451 -5.82 4.20 1.71
CA ILE A 451 -6.52 3.85 0.47
C ILE A 451 -7.37 2.59 0.66
N LEU A 452 -6.80 1.52 1.21
CA LEU A 452 -7.51 0.25 1.39
C LEU A 452 -8.65 0.38 2.40
N VAL A 453 -8.42 1.09 3.50
CA VAL A 453 -9.43 1.41 4.51
C VAL A 453 -10.55 2.26 3.90
N ASP A 454 -10.24 3.25 3.07
CA ASP A 454 -11.25 4.07 2.37
C ASP A 454 -12.12 3.23 1.41
N ILE A 455 -11.50 2.27 0.69
CA ILE A 455 -12.23 1.33 -0.17
C ILE A 455 -13.21 0.49 0.66
N ILE A 456 -12.73 -0.12 1.75
CA ILE A 456 -13.56 -0.97 2.63
C ILE A 456 -14.67 -0.14 3.30
N HIS A 457 -14.36 1.08 3.76
CA HIS A 457 -15.34 1.94 4.40
C HIS A 457 -16.48 2.35 3.46
N ARG A 458 -16.18 2.56 2.17
CA ARG A 458 -17.18 2.95 1.16
C ARG A 458 -17.96 1.78 0.59
N GLN A 459 -17.31 0.64 0.36
CA GLN A 459 -17.89 -0.51 -0.32
C GLN A 459 -18.40 -1.60 0.64
N GLY A 460 -18.05 -1.51 1.92
CA GLY A 460 -18.36 -2.52 2.92
C GLY A 460 -17.33 -3.66 2.97
N LEU A 461 -17.55 -4.60 3.90
CA LEU A 461 -16.63 -5.71 4.18
C LEU A 461 -16.60 -6.78 3.07
N ASP A 462 -17.61 -6.81 2.20
CA ASP A 462 -17.71 -7.77 1.10
C ASP A 462 -16.98 -7.32 -0.18
N CYS A 463 -16.23 -6.22 -0.12
CA CYS A 463 -15.48 -5.72 -1.26
C CYS A 463 -14.21 -6.54 -1.57
N ASP A 464 -13.74 -6.44 -2.81
CA ASP A 464 -12.46 -7.00 -3.22
C ASP A 464 -11.31 -6.02 -2.91
N ILE A 465 -10.23 -6.54 -2.32
CA ILE A 465 -8.97 -5.83 -2.10
C ILE A 465 -7.79 -6.59 -2.72
N ASP A 466 -6.82 -5.86 -3.27
CA ASP A 466 -5.57 -6.40 -3.82
C ASP A 466 -4.41 -5.49 -3.38
N ILE A 467 -3.72 -5.92 -2.32
CA ILE A 467 -2.68 -5.12 -1.66
C ILE A 467 -1.48 -4.89 -2.58
N PRO A 468 -0.86 -5.90 -3.24
CA PRO A 468 0.21 -5.68 -4.22
C PRO A 468 -0.18 -4.74 -5.33
N LYS A 469 -1.41 -4.87 -5.87
CA LYS A 469 -1.86 -3.99 -6.96
C LYS A 469 -2.01 -2.55 -6.49
N THR A 470 -2.50 -2.35 -5.27
CA THR A 470 -2.59 -1.02 -4.64
C THR A 470 -1.20 -0.41 -4.44
N ILE A 471 -0.23 -1.20 -3.96
CA ILE A 471 1.16 -0.74 -3.81
C ILE A 471 1.77 -0.41 -5.18
N GLN A 472 1.56 -1.27 -6.18
CA GLN A 472 2.04 -1.02 -7.55
C GLN A 472 1.46 0.28 -8.12
N MET A 473 0.19 0.58 -7.84
CA MET A 473 -0.50 1.79 -8.28
C MET A 473 0.09 3.06 -7.63
N VAL A 474 0.48 3.02 -6.35
CA VAL A 474 1.19 4.15 -5.73
C VAL A 474 2.66 4.23 -6.18
N ARG A 475 3.34 3.09 -6.43
CA ARG A 475 4.71 3.05 -6.97
C ARG A 475 4.83 3.62 -8.38
N ARG A 476 3.72 3.67 -9.14
CA ARG A 476 3.69 4.36 -10.45
C ARG A 476 3.74 5.89 -10.32
N GLN A 477 3.42 6.42 -9.14
CA GLN A 477 3.28 7.86 -8.90
C GLN A 477 4.43 8.42 -8.06
N ARG A 478 5.13 7.60 -7.28
CA ARG A 478 6.42 7.93 -6.64
C ARG A 478 7.25 6.66 -6.48
N SER A 479 8.56 6.75 -6.73
CA SER A 479 9.43 5.57 -6.68
C SER A 479 9.54 4.99 -5.26
N GLY A 480 9.64 3.66 -5.17
CA GLY A 480 9.96 2.96 -3.91
C GLY A 480 8.89 3.02 -2.81
N MET A 481 7.63 3.32 -3.13
CA MET A 481 6.57 3.32 -2.11
C MET A 481 6.44 1.92 -1.46
N VAL A 482 6.52 1.84 -0.12
CA VAL A 482 6.66 0.60 0.67
C VAL A 482 7.99 -0.12 0.39
N GLN A 483 8.94 -0.11 1.32
CA GLN A 483 10.35 -0.49 1.09
C GLN A 483 10.73 -1.90 1.54
N THR A 484 10.07 -2.47 2.54
CA THR A 484 10.46 -3.76 3.14
C THR A 484 9.30 -4.74 3.24
N GLU A 485 9.63 -6.03 3.32
CA GLU A 485 8.66 -7.09 3.61
C GLU A 485 7.92 -6.83 4.93
N ALA A 486 8.61 -6.32 5.96
CA ALA A 486 8.00 -5.98 7.24
C ALA A 486 6.90 -4.90 7.08
N GLN A 487 7.16 -3.86 6.29
CA GLN A 487 6.16 -2.83 5.96
C GLN A 487 5.00 -3.41 5.13
N TYR A 488 5.30 -4.29 4.18
CA TYR A 488 4.31 -4.98 3.37
C TYR A 488 3.37 -5.84 4.23
N LYS A 489 3.94 -6.67 5.12
CA LYS A 489 3.20 -7.47 6.10
C LYS A 489 2.39 -6.59 7.06
N PHE A 490 2.94 -5.45 7.46
CA PHE A 490 2.23 -4.49 8.30
C PHE A 490 0.97 -3.93 7.63
N VAL A 491 0.97 -3.68 6.32
CA VAL A 491 -0.26 -3.29 5.58
C VAL A 491 -1.36 -4.34 5.77
N TYR A 492 -1.05 -5.63 5.59
CA TYR A 492 -2.03 -6.70 5.78
C TYR A 492 -2.57 -6.72 7.21
N MET A 493 -1.69 -6.64 8.20
CA MET A 493 -2.07 -6.69 9.61
C MET A 493 -2.93 -5.48 10.01
N ALA A 494 -2.60 -4.28 9.53
CA ALA A 494 -3.37 -3.07 9.80
C ALA A 494 -4.77 -3.15 9.18
N VAL A 495 -4.88 -3.62 7.94
CA VAL A 495 -6.18 -3.80 7.27
C VAL A 495 -6.99 -4.90 7.95
N GLN A 496 -6.35 -6.00 8.37
CA GLN A 496 -7.00 -7.05 9.14
C GLN A 496 -7.63 -6.51 10.42
N GLN A 497 -6.85 -5.78 11.23
CA GLN A 497 -7.37 -5.19 12.46
C GLN A 497 -8.51 -4.19 12.23
N PHE A 498 -8.42 -3.38 11.18
CA PHE A 498 -9.51 -2.48 10.80
C PHE A 498 -10.80 -3.26 10.49
N ILE A 499 -10.69 -4.34 9.72
CA ILE A 499 -11.84 -5.19 9.37
C ILE A 499 -12.44 -5.85 10.61
N GLU A 500 -11.62 -6.38 11.52
CA GLU A 500 -12.08 -6.96 12.79
C GLU A 500 -12.81 -5.92 13.65
N ALA A 501 -12.33 -4.67 13.70
CA ALA A 501 -12.97 -3.58 14.43
C ALA A 501 -14.33 -3.19 13.81
N GLU A 502 -14.40 -3.09 12.48
CA GLU A 502 -15.65 -2.81 11.77
C GLU A 502 -16.68 -3.93 11.89
N GLN A 503 -16.25 -5.20 11.85
CA GLN A 503 -17.11 -6.36 12.11
C GLN A 503 -17.76 -6.26 13.50
N LYS A 504 -16.96 -6.01 14.54
CA LYS A 504 -17.46 -5.83 15.91
C LYS A 504 -18.45 -4.66 15.99
N ARG A 505 -18.13 -3.51 15.39
CA ARG A 505 -19.02 -2.34 15.37
C ARG A 505 -20.38 -2.69 14.77
N LEU A 506 -20.40 -3.39 13.64
CA LEU A 506 -21.63 -3.83 12.98
C LEU A 506 -22.44 -4.83 13.82
N GLU A 507 -21.78 -5.78 14.49
CA GLU A 507 -22.42 -6.73 15.41
C GLU A 507 -23.09 -6.01 16.59
N GLU A 508 -22.44 -5.01 17.16
CA GLU A 508 -22.98 -4.21 18.26
C GLU A 508 -24.17 -3.36 17.84
N GLU A 509 -24.11 -2.74 16.65
CA GLU A 509 -25.23 -2.01 16.06
C GLU A 509 -26.43 -2.93 15.83
N GLN A 510 -26.20 -4.15 15.32
CA GLN A 510 -27.27 -5.15 15.15
C GLN A 510 -27.85 -5.60 16.49
N ARG A 511 -27.00 -5.82 17.51
CA ARG A 511 -27.43 -6.18 18.87
C ARG A 511 -28.29 -5.08 19.49
N ASN A 512 -27.91 -3.81 19.31
CA ASN A 512 -28.66 -2.67 19.83
C ASN A 512 -30.01 -2.50 19.12
N LYS A 513 -30.05 -2.68 17.80
CA LYS A 513 -31.32 -2.68 17.02
C LYS A 513 -32.26 -3.81 17.43
N ARG A 514 -31.74 -5.00 17.76
CA ARG A 514 -32.55 -6.11 18.31
C ARG A 514 -33.14 -5.75 19.67
N LYS A 515 -32.32 -5.22 20.58
CA LYS A 515 -32.79 -4.74 21.89
C LYS A 515 -33.87 -3.67 21.77
N GLU A 516 -33.70 -2.69 20.89
CA GLU A 516 -34.69 -1.63 20.64
C GLU A 516 -36.03 -2.18 20.12
N ARG A 517 -36.00 -3.18 19.23
CA ARG A 517 -37.21 -3.90 18.81
C ARG A 517 -37.86 -4.68 19.94
N ASP A 518 -37.08 -5.29 20.82
CA ASP A 518 -37.58 -6.03 21.97
C ASP A 518 -38.25 -5.09 23.01
N TYR A 519 -37.72 -3.87 23.21
CA TYR A 519 -38.35 -2.84 24.05
C TYR A 519 -39.67 -2.32 23.47
N LEU A 520 -39.77 -2.18 22.15
CA LEU A 520 -41.01 -1.75 21.47
C LEU A 520 -42.09 -2.87 21.42
N ASN A 521 -41.70 -4.12 21.65
CA ASN A 521 -42.60 -5.28 21.66
C ASN A 521 -43.15 -5.65 23.05
N ILE A 522 -42.82 -4.91 24.11
CA ILE A 522 -43.50 -5.04 25.41
C ILE A 522 -44.87 -4.35 25.30
N GLY A 523 -45.84 -5.04 24.69
CA GLY A 523 -47.25 -4.67 24.76
C GLY A 523 -47.77 -4.91 26.18
N TYR A 524 -48.46 -3.91 26.75
CA TYR A 524 -49.23 -4.09 28.00
C TYR A 524 -50.21 -5.28 27.81
N PRO A 525 -50.33 -6.18 28.80
CA PRO A 525 -51.28 -7.29 28.70
C PRO A 525 -52.71 -6.73 28.59
N PRO A 526 -53.61 -7.37 27.82
CA PRO A 526 -54.96 -6.87 27.66
C PRO A 526 -55.70 -6.96 29.00
N MET A 527 -56.27 -5.85 29.48
CA MET A 527 -57.21 -5.88 30.60
C MET A 527 -58.43 -6.75 30.24
N GLU A 528 -58.68 -7.78 31.05
CA GLU A 528 -59.86 -8.64 30.93
C GLU A 528 -61.16 -7.83 31.05
N LYS A 529 -62.04 -7.95 30.05
CA LYS A 529 -63.40 -7.38 30.10
C LYS A 529 -64.31 -8.22 31.00
N GLY A 530 -64.49 -7.79 32.24
CA GLY A 530 -65.56 -8.25 33.14
C GLY A 530 -66.94 -7.84 32.62
N ARG A 531 -67.89 -8.79 32.62
CA ARG A 531 -69.30 -8.63 32.22
C ARG A 531 -70.05 -7.61 33.08
N ALA A 532 -70.85 -6.76 32.43
CA ALA A 532 -71.75 -5.81 33.08
C ALA A 532 -73.00 -6.48 33.71
N LYS A 533 -73.40 -6.02 34.90
CA LYS A 533 -74.79 -6.04 35.40
C LYS A 533 -75.06 -4.81 36.27
N GLY A 534 -76.13 -4.07 35.94
CA GLY A 534 -76.99 -3.35 36.89
C GLY A 534 -76.66 -1.89 37.25
N GLN A 535 -77.43 -0.96 36.69
CA GLN A 535 -77.73 0.41 37.18
C GLN A 535 -78.37 0.40 38.60
N PRO A 536 -78.56 1.53 39.35
CA PRO A 536 -78.96 2.87 38.88
C PRO A 536 -78.40 4.06 39.74
N PRO A 537 -79.00 5.29 39.84
CA PRO A 537 -78.40 6.53 39.33
C PRO A 537 -78.07 7.60 40.40
N SER A 538 -77.42 8.67 39.94
CA SER A 538 -76.99 9.90 40.64
C SER A 538 -78.10 10.64 41.43
N PRO A 539 -77.79 11.66 42.27
CA PRO A 539 -77.59 13.01 41.69
C PRO A 539 -76.70 14.02 42.45
N ARG A 540 -76.10 14.90 41.63
CA ARG A 540 -75.98 16.38 41.74
C ARG A 540 -75.23 16.96 42.95
N THR A 541 -74.34 17.93 42.74
CA THR A 541 -74.77 19.31 42.42
C THR A 541 -73.70 20.06 41.61
N GLN A 542 -74.17 20.81 40.60
CA GLN A 542 -73.41 21.70 39.72
C GLN A 542 -73.42 23.15 40.25
N SER A 543 -72.59 23.97 39.58
CA SER A 543 -72.82 25.38 39.18
C SER A 543 -71.94 26.38 39.94
N VAL A 544 -71.21 27.34 39.35
CA VAL A 544 -70.90 27.85 37.99
C VAL A 544 -69.66 28.75 38.12
N VAL A 545 -68.80 28.88 37.09
CA VAL A 545 -68.11 30.10 36.53
C VAL A 545 -66.76 29.70 35.89
N ASP A 546 -66.20 30.31 34.85
CA ASP A 546 -66.66 31.08 33.69
C ASP A 546 -65.55 30.94 32.62
N ASP A 547 -65.98 31.08 31.38
CA ASP A 547 -65.40 31.39 30.07
C ASP A 547 -63.87 31.45 29.69
N GLU A 548 -63.71 31.42 28.37
CA GLU A 548 -62.61 31.23 27.43
C GLU A 548 -61.23 31.96 27.51
N SER A 549 -60.22 31.22 27.02
CA SER A 549 -59.15 31.58 26.05
C SER A 549 -58.21 32.81 26.23
N ALA A 550 -56.88 32.58 26.11
CA ALA A 550 -55.92 33.44 25.36
C ALA A 550 -54.44 32.95 25.43
N SER A 551 -53.77 33.03 24.26
CA SER A 551 -52.37 33.42 23.95
C SER A 551 -51.13 32.97 24.76
N VAL A 552 -50.21 32.24 24.10
CA VAL A 552 -48.87 32.65 23.59
C VAL A 552 -47.85 33.45 24.46
N TYR A 553 -46.59 32.91 24.51
CA TYR A 553 -45.26 33.37 25.02
C TYR A 553 -45.14 33.61 26.55
N GLU A 554 -44.06 33.34 27.31
CA GLU A 554 -42.61 33.48 27.09
C GLU A 554 -41.80 32.98 28.34
N ASN A 555 -40.46 32.85 28.20
CA ASN A 555 -39.38 33.19 29.15
C ASN A 555 -38.45 32.15 29.86
N LEU A 556 -37.18 32.59 29.87
CA LEU A 556 -35.90 32.00 30.23
C LEU A 556 -35.51 32.16 31.71
N ASN A 557 -34.96 31.09 32.28
CA ASN A 557 -33.65 30.96 32.97
C ASN A 557 -33.38 31.54 34.39
N ILE A 558 -32.48 30.79 35.07
CA ILE A 558 -31.54 31.10 36.17
C ILE A 558 -31.98 30.87 37.64
N LYS A 559 -31.30 29.91 38.30
CA LYS A 559 -30.54 30.12 39.56
C LYS A 559 -29.49 29.02 39.79
N SER A 560 -28.28 29.46 40.12
CA SER A 560 -27.03 28.74 40.39
C SER A 560 -26.91 28.22 41.83
N PRO A 561 -26.05 27.22 42.13
CA PRO A 561 -25.64 26.90 43.50
C PRO A 561 -24.25 27.47 43.87
N LYS A 562 -24.16 27.97 45.11
CA LYS A 562 -22.96 28.51 45.78
C LYS A 562 -22.04 27.41 46.35
N VAL A 563 -20.77 27.79 46.52
CA VAL A 563 -19.67 27.05 47.18
C VAL A 563 -19.57 27.41 48.68
N SER A 564 -19.23 26.42 49.51
CA SER A 564 -18.54 26.50 50.83
C SER A 564 -18.03 25.09 51.16
N GLY A 565 -16.86 24.75 51.69
CA GLY A 565 -15.80 25.48 52.38
C GLY A 565 -15.29 24.63 53.57
N MET A 566 -14.12 23.99 53.41
CA MET A 566 -13.09 23.61 54.40
C MET A 566 -13.25 22.53 55.50
N SER A 567 -12.13 21.77 55.61
CA SER A 567 -11.43 21.14 56.76
C SER A 567 -11.98 19.90 57.47
N ASN A 568 -11.22 18.79 57.41
CA ASN A 568 -10.55 18.26 58.62
C ASN A 568 -9.39 17.29 58.33
N SER A 569 -8.38 17.40 59.19
CA SER A 569 -7.12 16.65 59.29
C SER A 569 -7.17 15.56 60.36
N GLY A 570 -6.27 14.57 60.26
CA GLY A 570 -5.90 13.60 61.30
C GLY A 570 -6.16 12.16 60.86
N ARG A 571 -5.21 11.23 60.86
CA ARG A 571 -4.00 11.08 61.69
C ARG A 571 -2.97 10.22 60.96
#